data_AF-A0A0G1J9D4-F1
#
_entry.id   AF-A0A0G1J9D4-F1
#
_cell.length_a   1.000
_cell.length_b   1.000
_cell.length_c   1.000
_cell.angle_alpha   90.00
_cell.angle_beta   90.00
_cell.angle_gamma   90.00
#
_symmetry.space_group_name_H-M   'P 1'
#
loop_
_entity.id
_entity.type
_entity.pdbx_description
1 polymer ?
#
loop_
_entity_poly.entity_id
_entity_poly.type
_entity_poly.pdbx_seq_one_letter_code
_entity_poly.pdbx_strand_id
1 'polypeptide(L)'
;DAIECYSCSFAEKSSGCRFSYSIIRCQNLEYCFECKECENCFGCVGLQRKKFHIFNKPYSEEEYWKRVDDLKSAMLERSEYGEFFPLNFSPVYFLQSASAMYWLSGETEAKQLGASIYDPASADAIGEGKVDTSKARSSSEIPDAIDEIDDGWCGVPIRDEQLGRYFTFLKPEIALYKSLRIAPPNKHFIRRVAEMIQEANSAVFEEKICAKCGKKMIVSINRTFPEKTVYCNDCFNKYFEEVS
;
A
#
# COMPACT_ATOMS: atom_id res chain seq x y z
N ASP A 1 -3.93 -25.05 0.58
CA ASP A 1 -4.26 -24.48 1.89
C ASP A 1 -3.00 -24.25 2.71
N ALA A 2 -3.05 -23.33 3.68
CA ALA A 2 -1.99 -23.14 4.66
C ALA A 2 -2.29 -24.02 5.88
N ILE A 3 -1.32 -24.82 6.33
CA ILE A 3 -1.51 -25.83 7.38
C ILE A 3 -0.51 -25.54 8.50
N GLU A 4 -0.96 -25.44 9.74
CA GLU A 4 -0.07 -25.22 10.90
C GLU A 4 0.83 -23.98 10.77
N CYS A 5 0.36 -22.94 10.07
CA CYS A 5 1.05 -21.66 9.97
C CYS A 5 0.63 -20.72 11.12
N TYR A 6 1.59 -20.06 11.77
CA TYR A 6 1.34 -19.18 12.92
C TYR A 6 1.97 -17.80 12.72
N SER A 7 1.21 -16.73 12.97
CA SER A 7 1.67 -15.35 12.79
C SER A 7 2.35 -15.14 11.43
N CYS A 8 1.72 -15.63 10.36
CA CYS A 8 2.18 -15.43 8.99
C CYS A 8 1.26 -14.47 8.25
N SER A 9 1.84 -13.54 7.51
CA SER A 9 1.11 -12.69 6.56
C SER A 9 1.36 -13.20 5.15
N PHE A 10 0.30 -13.42 4.37
CA PHE A 10 0.38 -13.98 3.00
C PHE A 10 1.14 -15.32 2.93
N ALA A 11 0.55 -16.38 3.49
CA ALA A 11 1.06 -17.74 3.36
C ALA A 11 0.21 -18.57 2.39
N GLU A 12 0.68 -18.74 1.15
CA GLU A 12 -0.01 -19.56 0.15
C GLU A 12 0.55 -20.99 0.16
N LYS A 13 -0.32 -22.00 0.26
CA LYS A 13 0.04 -23.43 0.11
C LYS A 13 1.27 -23.87 0.93
N SER A 14 1.44 -23.30 2.12
CA SER A 14 2.62 -23.50 2.96
C SER A 14 2.25 -24.25 4.23
N SER A 15 3.20 -24.98 4.82
CA SER A 15 2.99 -25.76 6.04
C SER A 15 4.02 -25.49 7.13
N GLY A 16 3.61 -25.47 8.40
CA GLY A 16 4.51 -25.36 9.55
C GLY A 16 5.32 -24.06 9.63
N CYS A 17 4.89 -23.00 8.93
CA CYS A 17 5.62 -21.74 8.86
C CYS A 17 5.24 -20.80 10.01
N ARG A 18 6.19 -20.04 10.54
CA ARG A 18 5.99 -19.11 11.65
C ARG A 18 6.59 -17.73 11.38
N PHE A 19 5.96 -16.68 11.90
CA PHE A 19 6.53 -15.31 11.94
C PHE A 19 7.05 -14.81 10.58
N SER A 20 6.37 -15.19 9.49
CA SER A 20 6.88 -15.00 8.13
C SER A 20 5.93 -14.16 7.26
N TYR A 21 6.48 -13.44 6.29
CA TYR A 21 5.73 -12.55 5.41
C TYR A 21 5.92 -12.95 3.93
N SER A 22 4.83 -13.05 3.17
CA SER A 22 4.83 -13.38 1.74
C SER A 22 5.60 -14.67 1.44
N ILE A 23 5.01 -15.81 1.81
CA ILE A 23 5.59 -17.13 1.56
C ILE A 23 4.66 -17.98 0.70
N ILE A 24 5.23 -18.68 -0.29
CA ILE A 24 4.46 -19.45 -1.25
C ILE A 24 5.05 -20.85 -1.37
N ARG A 25 4.24 -21.89 -1.11
CA ARG A 25 4.62 -23.31 -1.21
C ARG A 25 5.83 -23.67 -0.33
N CYS A 26 5.92 -23.07 0.85
CA CYS A 26 7.04 -23.24 1.76
C CYS A 26 6.72 -24.23 2.89
N GLN A 27 7.75 -24.81 3.50
CA GLN A 27 7.63 -25.74 4.62
C GLN A 27 8.59 -25.35 5.75
N ASN A 28 8.10 -25.23 6.98
CA ASN A 28 8.92 -24.98 8.17
C ASN A 28 9.84 -23.73 8.05
N LEU A 29 9.29 -22.62 7.56
CA LEU A 29 9.99 -21.33 7.56
C LEU A 29 9.76 -20.59 8.87
N GLU A 30 10.78 -19.91 9.38
CA GLU A 30 10.65 -19.02 10.54
C GLU A 30 11.33 -17.68 10.27
N TYR A 31 10.66 -16.55 10.56
CA TYR A 31 11.19 -15.20 10.30
C TYR A 31 11.65 -14.99 8.85
N CYS A 32 10.92 -15.56 7.89
CA CYS A 32 11.24 -15.42 6.46
C CYS A 32 10.38 -14.37 5.77
N PHE A 33 10.93 -13.76 4.73
CA PHE A 33 10.31 -12.67 3.99
C PHE A 33 10.42 -12.91 2.48
N GLU A 34 9.31 -12.90 1.73
CA GLU A 34 9.30 -13.05 0.25
C GLU A 34 9.97 -14.35 -0.26
N CYS A 35 9.71 -15.49 0.39
CA CYS A 35 10.31 -16.78 0.02
C CYS A 35 9.34 -17.69 -0.75
N LYS A 36 9.84 -18.45 -1.72
CA LYS A 36 9.04 -19.35 -2.58
C LYS A 36 9.63 -20.75 -2.68
N GLU A 37 8.82 -21.78 -2.45
CA GLU A 37 9.25 -23.18 -2.55
C GLU A 37 10.47 -23.50 -1.67
N CYS A 38 10.55 -22.87 -0.50
CA CYS A 38 11.64 -23.06 0.46
C CYS A 38 11.25 -24.02 1.58
N GLU A 39 12.24 -24.70 2.16
CA GLU A 39 12.03 -25.64 3.25
C GLU A 39 13.11 -25.50 4.33
N ASN A 40 12.73 -25.47 5.62
CA ASN A 40 13.67 -25.33 6.73
C ASN A 40 14.60 -24.12 6.52
N CYS A 41 14.01 -22.92 6.48
CA CYS A 41 14.76 -21.67 6.39
C CYS A 41 14.44 -20.76 7.58
N PHE A 42 15.46 -20.07 8.08
CA PHE A 42 15.35 -19.14 9.21
C PHE A 42 15.88 -17.76 8.82
N GLY A 43 15.12 -16.68 9.05
CA GLY A 43 15.62 -15.32 8.82
C GLY A 43 15.95 -15.00 7.36
N CYS A 44 15.42 -15.75 6.40
CA CYS A 44 15.77 -15.61 4.98
C CYS A 44 14.85 -14.65 4.24
N VAL A 45 15.40 -13.92 3.26
CA VAL A 45 14.69 -12.92 2.45
C VAL A 45 14.85 -13.23 0.96
N GLY A 46 13.74 -13.35 0.21
CA GLY A 46 13.79 -13.42 -1.26
C GLY A 46 14.30 -14.73 -1.84
N LEU A 47 14.35 -15.82 -1.07
CA LEU A 47 14.87 -17.11 -1.55
C LEU A 47 13.83 -17.88 -2.38
N GLN A 48 14.32 -18.66 -3.34
CA GLN A 48 13.51 -19.56 -4.14
C GLN A 48 14.13 -20.95 -4.26
N ARG A 49 13.35 -22.01 -3.99
CA ARG A 49 13.75 -23.42 -4.11
C ARG A 49 15.04 -23.74 -3.34
N LYS A 50 15.10 -23.28 -2.09
CA LYS A 50 16.25 -23.48 -1.18
C LYS A 50 15.83 -24.22 0.07
N LYS A 51 16.77 -24.98 0.63
CA LYS A 51 16.60 -25.68 1.89
C LYS A 51 17.77 -25.43 2.84
N PHE A 52 17.53 -25.45 4.14
CA PHE A 52 18.56 -25.31 5.17
C PHE A 52 19.38 -24.03 5.00
N HIS A 53 18.68 -22.89 4.95
CA HIS A 53 19.33 -21.57 4.88
C HIS A 53 19.03 -20.76 6.14
N ILE A 54 20.04 -20.04 6.63
CA ILE A 54 19.91 -19.07 7.72
C ILE A 54 20.47 -17.75 7.22
N PHE A 55 19.68 -16.67 7.28
CA PHE A 55 20.06 -15.35 6.76
C PHE A 55 20.61 -15.42 5.32
N ASN A 56 19.93 -16.16 4.45
CA ASN A 56 20.28 -16.43 3.05
C ASN A 56 21.58 -17.22 2.82
N LYS A 57 22.23 -17.74 3.87
CA LYS A 57 23.44 -18.58 3.74
C LYS A 57 23.06 -20.06 3.84
N PRO A 58 23.60 -20.94 2.97
CA PRO A 58 23.36 -22.37 3.04
C PRO A 58 24.13 -22.99 4.21
N TYR A 59 23.54 -24.01 4.82
CA TYR A 59 24.15 -24.84 5.85
C TYR A 59 23.89 -26.33 5.55
N SER A 60 24.75 -27.19 6.10
CA SER A 60 24.36 -28.60 6.22
C SER A 60 23.19 -28.75 7.18
N GLU A 61 22.45 -29.86 7.09
CA GLU A 61 21.30 -30.10 7.96
C GLU A 61 21.67 -30.11 9.45
N GLU A 62 22.77 -30.78 9.81
CA GLU A 62 23.26 -30.86 11.19
C GLU A 62 23.64 -29.47 11.74
N GLU A 63 24.36 -28.68 10.94
CA GLU A 63 24.75 -27.31 11.33
C GLU A 63 23.55 -26.36 11.40
N TYR A 64 22.57 -26.55 10.51
CA TYR A 64 21.35 -25.76 10.48
C TYR A 64 20.60 -25.89 11.81
N TRP A 65 20.31 -27.12 12.24
CA TRP A 65 19.54 -27.35 13.47
C TRP A 65 20.26 -26.81 14.70
N LYS A 66 21.58 -27.00 14.79
CA LYS A 66 22.39 -26.44 15.87
C LYS A 66 22.30 -24.90 15.91
N ARG A 67 22.50 -24.25 14.76
CA ARG A 67 22.44 -22.78 14.68
C ARG A 67 21.05 -22.22 14.94
N VAL A 68 20.00 -22.89 14.49
CA VAL A 68 18.63 -22.47 14.76
C VAL A 68 18.34 -22.55 16.26
N ASP A 69 18.78 -23.60 16.95
CA ASP A 69 18.60 -23.73 18.39
C ASP A 69 19.32 -22.60 19.16
N ASP A 70 20.57 -22.31 18.80
CA ASP A 70 21.34 -21.19 19.35
C ASP A 70 20.63 -19.84 19.12
N LEU A 71 20.13 -19.61 17.90
CA LEU A 71 19.42 -18.38 17.54
C LEU A 71 18.10 -18.23 18.30
N LYS A 72 17.30 -19.30 18.39
CA LYS A 72 16.04 -19.30 19.12
C LYS A 72 16.25 -19.05 20.60
N SER A 73 17.24 -19.71 21.20
CA SER A 73 17.60 -19.51 22.61
C SER A 73 17.97 -18.05 22.87
N ALA A 74 18.84 -17.47 22.04
CA ALA A 74 19.23 -16.06 22.18
C ALA A 74 18.05 -15.09 21.95
N MET A 75 17.12 -15.40 21.04
CA MET A 75 15.92 -14.60 20.82
C MET A 75 14.92 -14.72 21.97
N LEU A 76 14.79 -15.89 22.59
CA LEU A 76 13.95 -16.09 23.78
C LEU A 76 14.48 -15.28 24.97
N GLU A 77 15.80 -15.28 25.19
CA GLU A 77 16.44 -14.44 26.22
C GLU A 77 16.15 -12.95 26.01
N ARG A 78 16.08 -12.50 24.75
CA ARG A 78 15.71 -11.13 24.38
C ARG A 78 14.21 -10.87 24.29
N SER A 79 13.37 -11.88 24.55
CA SER A 79 11.90 -11.81 24.37
C SER A 79 11.48 -11.41 22.94
N GLU A 80 12.29 -11.76 21.94
CA GLU A 80 12.02 -11.51 20.51
C GLU A 80 11.36 -12.72 19.83
N TYR A 81 11.64 -13.94 20.31
CA TYR A 81 11.08 -15.14 19.69
C TYR A 81 9.58 -15.26 20.02
N GLY A 82 8.73 -15.21 19.00
CA GLY A 82 7.27 -15.22 19.15
C GLY A 82 6.63 -13.98 18.56
N GLU A 83 7.39 -12.89 18.43
CA GLU A 83 6.91 -11.63 17.90
C GLU A 83 7.00 -11.61 16.37
N PHE A 84 6.00 -11.00 15.72
CA PHE A 84 6.06 -10.76 14.28
C PHE A 84 7.05 -9.62 14.00
N PHE A 85 7.41 -9.43 12.72
CA PHE A 85 8.28 -8.32 12.32
C PHE A 85 7.73 -6.97 12.82
N PRO A 86 8.58 -6.12 13.43
CA PRO A 86 8.14 -4.79 13.82
C PRO A 86 7.81 -3.95 12.58
N LEU A 87 7.01 -2.90 12.78
CA LEU A 87 6.45 -2.11 11.68
C LEU A 87 7.50 -1.37 10.85
N ASN A 88 8.70 -1.14 11.40
CA ASN A 88 9.84 -0.59 10.66
C ASN A 88 10.39 -1.53 9.56
N PHE A 89 10.06 -2.84 9.60
CA PHE A 89 10.34 -3.79 8.51
C PHE A 89 9.24 -3.80 7.42
N SER A 90 8.19 -2.98 7.57
CA SER A 90 7.18 -2.85 6.52
C SER A 90 7.82 -2.37 5.21
N PRO A 91 7.57 -3.06 4.08
CA PRO A 91 8.02 -2.57 2.76
C PRO A 91 7.16 -1.41 2.26
N VAL A 92 6.07 -1.10 2.95
CA VAL A 92 5.10 -0.06 2.57
C VAL A 92 5.32 1.18 3.41
N TYR A 93 5.37 2.35 2.75
CA TYR A 93 5.32 3.64 3.42
C TYR A 93 4.00 3.82 4.18
N PHE A 94 4.08 4.10 5.48
CA PHE A 94 2.91 4.07 6.36
C PHE A 94 1.76 4.99 5.89
N LEU A 95 2.05 6.22 5.44
CA LEU A 95 1.01 7.16 4.99
C LEU A 95 0.37 6.77 3.64
N GLN A 96 0.93 5.78 2.94
CA GLN A 96 0.34 5.15 1.76
C GLN A 96 -0.21 3.75 2.06
N SER A 97 -0.23 3.33 3.32
CA SER A 97 -0.81 2.06 3.73
C SER A 97 -2.33 2.16 3.85
N ALA A 98 -2.99 0.99 3.90
CA ALA A 98 -4.41 0.90 4.19
C ALA A 98 -4.80 1.58 5.52
N SER A 99 -3.88 1.66 6.50
CA SER A 99 -4.12 2.35 7.77
C SER A 99 -4.41 3.83 7.54
N ALA A 100 -3.54 4.53 6.81
CA ALA A 100 -3.70 5.95 6.54
C ALA A 100 -4.89 6.23 5.60
N MET A 101 -5.15 5.31 4.66
CA MET A 101 -6.23 5.42 3.69
C MET A 101 -7.62 5.22 4.32
N TYR A 102 -7.81 4.16 5.12
CA TYR A 102 -9.13 3.77 5.62
C TYR A 102 -9.33 4.11 7.10
N TRP A 103 -8.31 4.03 7.93
CA TRP A 103 -8.42 4.34 9.37
C TRP A 103 -8.06 5.77 9.71
N LEU A 104 -7.79 6.60 8.70
CA LEU A 104 -7.48 8.02 8.85
C LEU A 104 -6.28 8.28 9.77
N SER A 105 -5.37 7.32 9.91
CA SER A 105 -4.13 7.49 10.67
C SER A 105 -3.17 8.45 9.95
N GLY A 106 -2.30 9.10 10.71
CA GLY A 106 -1.32 10.05 10.24
C GLY A 106 0.06 9.79 10.81
N GLU A 107 0.92 10.83 10.79
CA GLU A 107 2.28 10.71 11.30
C GLU A 107 2.38 10.44 12.79
N THR A 108 1.41 10.93 13.57
CA THR A 108 1.39 10.74 15.03
C THR A 108 1.27 9.26 15.37
N GLU A 109 0.30 8.58 14.77
CA GLU A 109 0.08 7.15 14.94
C GLU A 109 1.25 6.34 14.36
N ALA A 110 1.78 6.76 13.20
CA ALA A 110 2.96 6.14 12.59
C ALA A 110 4.16 6.12 13.55
N LYS A 111 4.45 7.26 14.20
CA LYS A 111 5.54 7.40 15.19
C LYS A 111 5.30 6.53 16.42
N GLN A 112 4.07 6.51 16.94
CA GLN A 112 3.70 5.68 18.10
C GLN A 112 3.85 4.18 17.82
N LEU A 113 3.55 3.75 16.59
CA LEU A 113 3.65 2.35 16.16
C LEU A 113 5.07 1.95 15.72
N GLY A 114 6.05 2.87 15.74
CA GLY A 114 7.41 2.60 15.27
C GLY A 114 7.51 2.36 13.77
N ALA A 115 6.62 2.95 12.98
CA ALA A 115 6.64 2.82 11.52
C ALA A 115 7.80 3.62 10.91
N SER A 116 8.33 3.12 9.80
CA SER A 116 9.29 3.87 8.98
C SER A 116 8.59 5.05 8.30
N ILE A 117 9.01 6.27 8.64
CA ILE A 117 8.55 7.51 8.00
C ILE A 117 9.73 8.09 7.22
N TYR A 118 9.54 8.26 5.93
CA TYR A 118 10.47 8.91 5.03
C TYR A 118 9.69 9.77 4.04
N ASP A 119 10.33 10.77 3.45
CA ASP A 119 9.71 11.55 2.39
C ASP A 119 9.81 10.75 1.07
N PRO A 120 8.68 10.27 0.51
CA PRO A 120 8.71 9.50 -0.73
C PRO A 120 9.13 10.35 -1.95
N ALA A 121 9.12 11.69 -1.85
CA ALA A 121 9.53 12.59 -2.93
C ALA A 121 11.02 12.99 -2.84
N SER A 122 11.73 12.67 -1.75
CA SER A 122 13.06 13.24 -1.46
C SER A 122 14.16 12.88 -2.45
N ALA A 123 13.99 11.83 -3.26
CA ALA A 123 15.00 11.36 -4.21
C ALA A 123 14.48 11.24 -5.65
N ASP A 124 13.30 11.78 -5.96
CA ASP A 124 12.49 11.40 -7.12
C ASP A 124 12.21 9.87 -7.17
N ALA A 125 11.09 9.45 -7.77
CA ALA A 125 10.73 8.02 -7.78
C ALA A 125 11.79 7.12 -8.49
N ILE A 126 12.67 7.72 -9.30
CA ILE A 126 13.70 7.03 -10.08
C ILE A 126 15.14 7.33 -9.63
N GLY A 127 15.34 8.17 -8.61
CA GLY A 127 16.64 8.69 -8.18
C GLY A 127 16.95 10.07 -8.75
N GLU A 128 17.67 10.88 -7.97
CA GLU A 128 18.03 12.26 -8.31
C GLU A 128 18.76 12.34 -9.66
N GLY A 129 18.39 13.35 -10.46
CA GLY A 129 19.07 13.66 -11.71
C GLY A 129 18.80 12.70 -12.87
N LYS A 130 17.89 11.72 -12.72
CA LYS A 130 17.53 10.80 -13.82
C LYS A 130 16.41 11.29 -14.73
N VAL A 131 15.71 12.36 -14.35
CA VAL A 131 14.72 13.03 -15.20
C VAL A 131 15.40 14.21 -15.89
N ASP A 132 15.37 14.25 -17.22
CA ASP A 132 15.75 15.45 -17.97
C ASP A 132 14.66 16.51 -17.82
N THR A 133 14.86 17.44 -16.90
CA THR A 133 13.90 18.51 -16.60
C THR A 133 13.98 19.70 -17.56
N SER A 134 14.89 19.69 -18.54
CA SER A 134 15.08 20.81 -19.48
C SER A 134 13.83 21.10 -20.33
N LYS A 135 12.99 20.09 -20.53
CA LYS A 135 11.71 20.16 -21.26
C LYS A 135 10.51 19.85 -20.37
N ALA A 136 10.67 19.90 -19.04
CA ALA A 136 9.59 19.57 -18.13
C ALA A 136 8.41 20.53 -18.31
N ARG A 137 7.20 19.98 -18.25
CA ARG A 137 5.94 20.72 -18.32
C ARG A 137 5.22 20.64 -16.99
N SER A 138 4.31 21.58 -16.74
CA SER A 138 3.44 21.49 -15.58
C SER A 138 2.22 20.63 -15.91
N SER A 139 1.76 19.87 -14.91
CA SER A 139 0.51 19.10 -15.01
C SER A 139 -0.72 19.97 -15.27
N SER A 140 -0.71 21.25 -14.86
CA SER A 140 -1.78 22.20 -15.12
C SER A 140 -1.86 22.66 -16.59
N GLU A 141 -0.82 22.43 -17.39
CA GLU A 141 -0.81 22.75 -18.81
C GLU A 141 -1.47 21.66 -19.67
N ILE A 142 -1.81 20.50 -19.08
CA ILE A 142 -2.46 19.40 -19.79
C ILE A 142 -3.86 19.85 -20.23
N PRO A 143 -4.19 19.79 -21.53
CA PRO A 143 -5.53 20.14 -22.00
C PRO A 143 -6.60 19.19 -21.45
N ASP A 144 -7.76 19.75 -21.12
CA ASP A 144 -8.92 18.95 -20.70
C ASP A 144 -9.51 18.15 -21.88
N ALA A 145 -9.46 18.72 -23.09
CA ALA A 145 -9.96 18.07 -24.29
C ALA A 145 -8.92 17.13 -24.91
N ILE A 146 -9.29 15.87 -25.11
CA ILE A 146 -8.39 14.85 -25.66
C ILE A 146 -7.92 15.12 -27.10
N ASP A 147 -8.67 15.92 -27.85
CA ASP A 147 -8.31 16.31 -29.22
C ASP A 147 -7.20 17.38 -29.26
N GLU A 148 -6.95 18.07 -28.15
CA GLU A 148 -5.90 19.09 -28.01
C GLU A 148 -4.54 18.50 -27.60
N ILE A 149 -4.49 17.19 -27.28
CA ILE A 149 -3.23 16.51 -26.98
C ILE A 149 -2.58 15.97 -28.27
N ASP A 150 -1.36 16.44 -28.54
CA ASP A 150 -0.54 16.00 -29.67
C ASP A 150 0.59 15.04 -29.25
N ASP A 151 1.35 14.57 -30.23
CA ASP A 151 2.52 13.71 -30.01
C ASP A 151 3.64 14.41 -29.20
N GLY A 152 3.61 15.75 -29.09
CA GLY A 152 4.56 16.55 -28.33
C GLY A 152 4.46 16.39 -26.82
N TRP A 153 3.39 15.76 -26.33
CA TRP A 153 3.23 15.38 -24.92
C TRP A 153 3.85 14.02 -24.58
N CYS A 154 4.20 13.22 -25.59
CA CYS A 154 4.74 11.87 -25.38
C CYS A 154 6.20 11.92 -24.94
N GLY A 155 6.53 11.22 -23.84
CA GLY A 155 7.90 11.14 -23.33
C GLY A 155 8.43 12.44 -22.72
N VAL A 156 7.59 13.48 -22.61
CA VAL A 156 7.92 14.72 -21.92
C VAL A 156 7.65 14.55 -20.43
N PRO A 157 8.59 14.89 -19.53
CA PRO A 157 8.33 14.89 -18.10
C PRO A 157 7.31 15.96 -17.72
N ILE A 158 6.29 15.56 -16.97
CA ILE A 158 5.21 16.42 -16.50
C ILE A 158 5.22 16.40 -14.98
N ARG A 159 5.32 17.57 -14.35
CA ARG A 159 5.38 17.70 -12.89
C ARG A 159 3.99 17.85 -12.28
N ASP A 160 3.65 16.98 -11.35
CA ASP A 160 2.53 17.17 -10.42
C ASP A 160 3.04 17.97 -9.23
N GLU A 161 2.72 19.27 -9.18
CA GLU A 161 3.25 20.19 -8.16
C GLU A 161 2.79 19.84 -6.74
N GLN A 162 1.62 19.21 -6.60
CA GLN A 162 1.13 18.82 -5.28
C GLN A 162 1.86 17.60 -4.74
N LEU A 163 2.17 16.63 -5.62
CA LEU A 163 2.89 15.42 -5.22
C LEU A 163 4.42 15.60 -5.28
N GLY A 164 4.91 16.62 -5.99
CA GLY A 164 6.33 16.85 -6.25
C GLY A 164 6.96 15.78 -7.13
N ARG A 165 6.18 15.07 -7.96
CA ARG A 165 6.65 13.94 -8.79
C ARG A 165 6.38 14.15 -10.27
N TYR A 166 7.26 13.57 -11.09
CA TYR A 166 7.12 13.56 -12.54
C TYR A 166 6.39 12.31 -13.04
N PHE A 167 5.61 12.47 -14.10
CA PHE A 167 5.08 11.39 -14.93
C PHE A 167 5.19 11.77 -16.40
N THR A 168 4.89 10.86 -17.31
CA THR A 168 4.88 11.14 -18.74
C THR A 168 3.79 10.32 -19.41
N PHE A 169 3.37 10.74 -20.60
CA PHE A 169 2.47 9.95 -21.44
C PHE A 169 3.26 9.08 -22.40
N LEU A 170 2.78 7.85 -22.58
CA LEU A 170 3.20 6.97 -23.68
C LEU A 170 2.26 7.15 -24.88
N LYS A 171 2.78 6.98 -26.10
CA LYS A 171 1.95 7.01 -27.33
C LYS A 171 0.74 6.07 -27.27
N PRO A 172 0.87 4.81 -26.78
CA PRO A 172 -0.29 3.93 -26.63
C PRO A 172 -1.33 4.42 -25.63
N GLU A 173 -0.93 5.12 -24.55
CA GLU A 173 -1.88 5.68 -23.58
C GLU A 173 -2.71 6.80 -24.21
N ILE A 174 -2.08 7.72 -24.93
CA ILE A 174 -2.80 8.80 -25.64
C ILE A 174 -3.73 8.21 -26.72
N ALA A 175 -3.28 7.20 -27.45
CA ALA A 175 -4.13 6.51 -28.43
C ALA A 175 -5.36 5.87 -27.76
N LEU A 176 -5.20 5.27 -26.57
CA LEU A 176 -6.29 4.73 -25.77
C LEU A 176 -7.25 5.83 -25.30
N TYR A 177 -6.74 6.95 -24.78
CA TYR A 177 -7.59 8.06 -24.35
C TYR A 177 -8.40 8.64 -25.52
N LYS A 178 -7.80 8.77 -26.71
CA LYS A 178 -8.48 9.21 -27.94
C LYS A 178 -9.57 8.24 -28.37
N SER A 179 -9.31 6.93 -28.34
CA SER A 179 -10.31 5.93 -28.75
C SER A 179 -11.51 5.87 -27.80
N LEU A 180 -11.27 6.05 -26.50
CA LEU A 180 -12.30 6.08 -25.46
C LEU A 180 -12.99 7.44 -25.32
N ARG A 181 -12.51 8.49 -25.99
CA ARG A 181 -13.00 9.87 -25.86
C ARG A 181 -12.99 10.36 -24.40
N ILE A 182 -11.93 10.04 -23.66
CA ILE A 182 -11.74 10.48 -22.28
C ILE A 182 -10.60 11.49 -22.16
N ALA A 183 -10.75 12.43 -21.23
CA ALA A 183 -9.72 13.43 -20.94
C ALA A 183 -8.40 12.75 -20.51
N PRO A 184 -7.24 13.27 -20.96
CA PRO A 184 -5.96 12.79 -20.46
C PRO A 184 -5.85 13.15 -18.97
N PRO A 185 -5.29 12.27 -18.13
CA PRO A 185 -5.22 12.55 -16.72
C PRO A 185 -4.18 13.64 -16.42
N ASN A 186 -4.60 14.66 -15.67
CA ASN A 186 -3.78 15.81 -15.29
C ASN A 186 -3.12 15.70 -13.90
N LYS A 187 -3.16 14.51 -13.29
CA LYS A 187 -2.57 14.23 -11.97
C LYS A 187 -1.72 12.97 -12.04
N HIS A 188 -0.67 12.90 -11.23
CA HIS A 188 0.17 11.73 -11.12
C HIS A 188 -0.64 10.51 -10.64
N PHE A 189 -0.33 9.31 -11.14
CA PHE A 189 -1.16 8.11 -10.89
C PHE A 189 -1.40 7.82 -9.40
N ILE A 190 -0.36 7.92 -8.56
CA ILE A 190 -0.46 7.70 -7.10
C ILE A 190 -1.46 8.66 -6.47
N ARG A 191 -1.43 9.93 -6.90
CA ARG A 191 -2.35 10.94 -6.41
C ARG A 191 -3.78 10.62 -6.82
N ARG A 192 -4.01 10.22 -8.08
CA ARG A 192 -5.34 9.80 -8.55
C ARG A 192 -5.90 8.62 -7.75
N VAL A 193 -5.06 7.61 -7.49
CA VAL A 193 -5.45 6.46 -6.67
C VAL A 193 -5.75 6.87 -5.23
N ALA A 194 -4.92 7.74 -4.64
CA ALA A 194 -5.13 8.22 -3.28
C ALA A 194 -6.42 9.06 -3.15
N GLU A 195 -6.66 9.99 -4.08
CA GLU A 195 -7.88 10.83 -4.11
C GLU A 195 -9.13 9.97 -4.30
N MET A 196 -9.11 9.01 -5.24
CA MET A 196 -10.22 8.07 -5.45
C MET A 196 -10.57 7.30 -4.17
N ILE A 197 -9.57 6.88 -3.38
CA ILE A 197 -9.81 6.20 -2.10
C ILE A 197 -10.38 7.18 -1.06
N GLN A 198 -9.95 8.43 -1.06
CA GLN A 198 -10.45 9.46 -0.14
C GLN A 198 -11.89 9.91 -0.43
N GLU A 199 -12.35 9.79 -1.67
CA GLU A 199 -13.76 9.97 -2.02
C GLU A 199 -14.66 8.90 -1.41
N ALA A 200 -14.12 7.71 -1.11
CA ALA A 200 -14.85 6.66 -0.42
C ALA A 200 -15.00 6.96 1.09
N ASN A 201 -15.98 6.29 1.69
CA ASN A 201 -16.18 6.32 3.13
C ASN A 201 -15.02 5.59 3.85
N SER A 202 -14.52 6.19 4.93
CA SER A 202 -13.47 5.60 5.76
C SER A 202 -14.00 4.48 6.67
N ALA A 203 -13.10 3.74 7.30
CA ALA A 203 -13.40 2.79 8.38
C ALA A 203 -13.48 3.48 9.76
N VAL A 204 -13.52 4.82 9.80
CA VAL A 204 -13.72 5.61 11.03
C VAL A 204 -15.15 6.09 11.07
N PHE A 205 -15.78 5.94 12.23
CA PHE A 205 -17.19 6.20 12.41
C PHE A 205 -17.42 7.27 13.48
N GLU A 206 -18.47 8.07 13.28
CA GLU A 206 -18.93 9.08 14.22
C GLU A 206 -20.44 8.97 14.43
N GLU A 207 -20.92 9.41 15.59
CA GLU A 207 -22.36 9.53 15.83
C GLU A 207 -22.90 10.81 15.17
N LYS A 208 -23.98 10.66 14.41
CA LYS A 208 -24.74 11.76 13.81
C LYS A 208 -26.23 11.58 14.04
N ILE A 209 -26.95 12.65 13.76
CA ILE A 209 -28.41 12.71 13.85
C ILE A 209 -28.96 12.96 12.45
N CYS A 210 -30.05 12.27 12.09
CA CYS A 210 -30.78 12.51 10.85
C CYS A 210 -31.32 13.93 10.83
N ALA A 211 -30.98 14.70 9.80
CA ALA A 211 -31.43 16.08 9.67
C ALA A 211 -32.96 16.22 9.53
N LYS A 212 -33.68 15.19 9.02
CA LYS A 212 -35.14 15.23 8.80
C LYS A 212 -35.95 14.72 10.00
N CYS A 213 -35.52 13.61 10.62
CA CYS A 213 -36.33 12.92 11.65
C CYS A 213 -35.68 12.88 13.04
N GLY A 214 -34.46 13.39 13.22
CA GLY A 214 -33.79 13.41 14.53
C GLY A 214 -33.27 12.04 15.01
N LYS A 215 -33.34 10.98 14.20
CA LYS A 215 -32.83 9.64 14.56
C LYS A 215 -31.31 9.64 14.70
N LYS A 216 -30.80 9.10 15.81
CA LYS A 216 -29.36 8.84 16.01
C LYS A 216 -28.87 7.70 15.12
N MET A 217 -27.67 7.84 14.59
CA MET A 217 -27.04 6.85 13.73
C MET A 217 -25.52 6.94 13.83
N ILE A 218 -24.86 5.87 13.44
CA ILE A 218 -23.41 5.83 13.25
C ILE A 218 -23.17 6.00 11.75
N VAL A 219 -22.33 6.95 11.38
CA VAL A 219 -21.94 7.17 9.99
C VAL A 219 -20.43 7.12 9.83
N SER A 220 -20.00 6.72 8.65
CA SER A 220 -18.59 6.80 8.29
C SER A 220 -18.18 8.24 7.97
N ILE A 221 -16.99 8.60 8.43
CA ILE A 221 -16.32 9.87 8.10
C ILE A 221 -15.83 9.81 6.65
N ASN A 222 -16.01 10.91 5.93
CA ASN A 222 -15.44 11.12 4.60
C ASN A 222 -14.52 12.34 4.66
N ARG A 223 -13.26 12.21 4.22
CA ARG A 223 -12.29 13.31 4.26
C ARG A 223 -12.54 14.36 3.19
N THR A 224 -13.03 13.94 2.02
CA THR A 224 -13.30 14.82 0.89
C THR A 224 -14.56 15.66 1.12
N PHE A 225 -15.57 15.07 1.78
CA PHE A 225 -16.86 15.70 2.07
C PHE A 225 -17.13 15.74 3.59
N PRO A 226 -16.38 16.56 4.35
CA PRO A 226 -16.51 16.62 5.81
C PRO A 226 -17.84 17.25 6.25
N GLU A 227 -18.32 18.24 5.48
CA GLU A 227 -19.59 18.91 5.72
C GLU A 227 -20.69 18.27 4.87
N LYS A 228 -21.48 17.40 5.48
CA LYS A 228 -22.60 16.73 4.82
C LYS A 228 -23.85 16.75 5.68
N THR A 229 -24.98 17.03 5.04
CA THR A 229 -26.29 16.79 5.65
C THR A 229 -26.54 15.29 5.65
N VAL A 230 -26.73 14.71 6.83
CA VAL A 230 -26.90 13.27 7.00
C VAL A 230 -28.39 12.94 7.15
N TYR A 231 -28.88 12.03 6.31
CA TYR A 231 -30.22 11.46 6.41
C TYR A 231 -30.12 9.98 6.78
N CYS A 232 -31.10 9.46 7.53
CA CYS A 232 -31.25 8.02 7.67
C CYS A 232 -31.72 7.42 6.34
N ASN A 233 -31.48 6.13 6.13
CA ASN A 233 -31.85 5.43 4.88
C ASN A 233 -33.29 5.75 4.42
N ASP A 234 -34.27 5.66 5.33
CA ASP A 234 -35.68 5.94 4.99
C ASP A 234 -35.94 7.40 4.59
N CYS A 235 -35.28 8.36 5.23
CA CYS A 235 -35.43 9.79 4.90
C CYS A 235 -34.70 10.14 3.62
N PHE A 236 -33.55 9.51 3.37
CA PHE A 236 -32.77 9.68 2.15
C PHE A 236 -33.54 9.18 0.93
N ASN A 237 -34.12 7.97 1.00
CA ASN A 237 -34.89 7.40 -0.12
C ASN A 237 -36.10 8.28 -0.47
N LYS A 238 -36.85 8.75 0.54
CA LYS A 238 -37.96 9.69 0.31
C LYS A 238 -37.51 11.00 -0.32
N TYR A 239 -36.40 11.57 0.16
CA TYR A 239 -35.83 12.79 -0.42
C TYR A 239 -35.40 12.56 -1.87
N PHE A 240 -34.79 11.43 -2.18
CA PHE A 240 -34.34 11.10 -3.53
C PHE A 240 -35.52 10.96 -4.49
N GLU A 241 -36.56 10.22 -4.10
CA GLU A 241 -37.81 10.07 -4.88
C GLU A 241 -38.55 11.39 -5.13
N GLU A 242 -38.43 12.38 -4.24
CA GLU A 242 -39.03 13.71 -4.39
C GLU A 242 -38.26 14.62 -5.36
N VAL A 243 -36.96 14.36 -5.58
CA VAL A 243 -36.04 15.22 -6.35
C VAL A 243 -35.69 14.64 -7.73
N SER A 244 -35.84 13.32 -7.92
CA SER A 244 -35.67 12.61 -9.19
C SER A 244 -36.90 12.69 -10.10
#